data_AF-A0A1H0T1C5-F1
#
_entry.id   AF-A0A1H0T1C5-F1
#
_cell.length_a   1.000
_cell.length_b   1.000
_cell.length_c   1.000
_cell.angle_alpha   90.00
_cell.angle_beta   90.00
_cell.angle_gamma   90.00
#
_symmetry.space_group_name_H-M   'P 1'
#
loop_
_entity.id
_entity.type
_entity.pdbx_description
1 polymer ?
#
loop_
_entity_poly.entity_id
_entity_poly.type
_entity_poly.pdbx_seq_one_letter_code
_entity_poly.pdbx_strand_id
1 'polypeptide(L)'
;MPKYRKKPIVVEAIKLKRSITIETSNGTMKGLPGDYLITDKNGEQYVCERDQFESEYELVKGQIHLKEFVKNSFSFIKMKLYKT
;
A
#
# COMPACT_ATOMS: atom_id res chain seq x y z
N MET A 1 3.90 10.42 -36.74
CA MET A 1 3.52 9.22 -35.98
C MET A 1 2.86 9.64 -34.67
N PRO A 2 1.79 8.94 -34.21
CA PRO A 2 1.16 9.25 -32.94
C PRO A 2 2.09 8.91 -31.77
N LYS A 3 2.09 9.76 -30.74
CA LYS A 3 2.87 9.59 -29.50
C LYS A 3 1.93 9.22 -28.36
N TYR A 4 2.32 8.24 -27.55
CA TYR A 4 1.54 7.76 -26.39
C TYR A 4 2.42 7.80 -25.13
N ARG A 5 1.78 7.93 -23.96
CA ARG A 5 2.44 7.84 -22.64
C ARG A 5 1.78 6.77 -21.78
N LYS A 6 2.56 6.07 -20.95
CA LYS A 6 2.04 5.15 -19.93
C LYS A 6 1.22 5.95 -18.89
N LYS A 7 0.14 5.36 -18.37
CA LYS A 7 -0.65 5.98 -17.29
C LYS A 7 0.19 6.01 -15.99
N PRO A 8 0.11 7.06 -15.16
CA PRO A 8 0.76 7.07 -13.86
C PRO A 8 0.11 6.01 -12.97
N ILE A 9 0.92 5.16 -12.35
CA ILE A 9 0.48 4.09 -11.46
C ILE A 9 0.73 4.55 -10.03
N VAL A 10 -0.31 4.51 -9.19
CA VAL A 10 -0.20 4.73 -7.73
C VAL A 10 -0.37 3.37 -7.07
N VAL A 11 0.53 3.05 -6.14
CA VAL A 11 0.55 1.78 -5.40
C VAL A 11 0.66 2.06 -3.91
N GLU A 12 0.22 1.11 -3.10
CA GLU A 12 0.51 1.09 -1.67
C GLU A 12 1.82 0.35 -1.44
N ALA A 13 2.69 0.89 -0.59
CA ALA A 13 3.97 0.25 -0.32
C ALA A 13 4.39 0.42 1.14
N ILE A 14 4.98 -0.63 1.71
CA ILE A 14 5.58 -0.60 3.05
C ILE A 14 7.07 -0.96 2.97
N LYS A 15 7.92 -0.17 3.62
CA LYS A 15 9.35 -0.48 3.73
C LYS A 15 9.56 -1.57 4.77
N LEU A 16 10.21 -2.65 4.37
CA LEU A 16 10.44 -3.82 5.21
C LEU A 16 11.52 -3.54 6.26
N LYS A 17 11.25 -3.91 7.51
CA LYS A 17 12.21 -3.80 8.62
C LYS A 17 12.91 -5.12 8.95
N ARG A 18 12.38 -6.23 8.45
CA ARG A 18 12.87 -7.60 8.65
C ARG A 18 12.71 -8.37 7.36
N SER A 19 13.48 -9.44 7.20
CA SER A 19 13.29 -10.34 6.06
C SER A 19 11.94 -11.03 6.13
N ILE A 20 11.25 -11.11 4.99
CA ILE A 20 10.00 -11.85 4.84
C ILE A 20 10.06 -12.75 3.62
N THR A 21 9.19 -13.74 3.58
CA THR A 21 8.95 -14.57 2.42
C THR A 21 7.46 -14.54 2.14
N ILE A 22 7.08 -14.25 0.89
CA ILE A 22 5.68 -14.20 0.46
C ILE A 22 5.48 -15.17 -0.70
N GLU A 23 4.28 -15.74 -0.79
CA GLU A 23 3.86 -16.51 -1.96
C GLU A 23 3.16 -15.57 -2.93
N THR A 24 3.61 -15.56 -4.17
CA THR A 24 2.99 -14.80 -5.26
C THR A 24 2.50 -15.77 -6.34
N SER A 25 1.69 -15.26 -7.27
CA SER A 25 1.27 -16.02 -8.47
C SER A 25 2.46 -16.51 -9.31
N ASN A 26 3.61 -15.84 -9.20
CA ASN A 26 4.86 -16.19 -9.89
C ASN A 26 5.83 -17.01 -9.02
N GLY A 27 5.35 -17.51 -7.88
CA GLY A 27 6.13 -18.31 -6.94
C GLY A 27 6.56 -17.53 -5.70
N THR A 28 7.45 -18.14 -4.92
CA THR A 28 7.87 -17.60 -3.62
C THR A 28 8.91 -16.49 -3.80
N MET A 29 8.65 -15.32 -3.24
CA MET A 29 9.57 -14.19 -3.23
C MET A 29 10.10 -13.94 -1.81
N LYS A 30 11.38 -13.59 -1.70
CA LYS A 30 12.02 -13.19 -0.43
C LYS A 30 12.30 -11.70 -0.47
N GLY A 31 11.85 -10.98 0.56
CA GLY A 31 12.19 -9.58 0.80
C GLY A 31 13.17 -9.45 1.96
N LEU A 32 14.08 -8.48 1.87
CA LEU A 32 15.08 -8.16 2.87
C LEU A 32 14.75 -6.84 3.59
N PRO A 33 15.36 -6.58 4.76
CA PRO A 33 15.22 -5.29 5.42
C PRO A 33 15.69 -4.16 4.50
N GLY A 34 14.80 -3.21 4.20
CA GLY A 34 15.07 -2.11 3.30
C GLY A 34 14.30 -2.11 1.99
N ASP A 35 13.89 -3.28 1.55
CA ASP A 35 13.06 -3.45 0.36
C ASP A 35 11.64 -2.98 0.65
N TYR A 36 10.85 -2.88 -0.41
CA TYR A 36 9.44 -2.49 -0.33
C TYR A 36 8.56 -3.68 -0.66
N LEU A 37 7.55 -3.91 0.18
CA LEU A 37 6.42 -4.76 -0.19
C LEU A 37 5.34 -3.86 -0.78
N ILE A 38 5.06 -4.05 -2.06
CA ILE A 38 4.08 -3.28 -2.82
C ILE A 38 2.79 -4.07 -2.92
N THR A 39 1.65 -3.39 -2.76
CA THR A 39 0.31 -3.90 -3.06
C THR A 39 -0.28 -3.11 -4.20
N ASP A 40 -0.69 -3.79 -5.27
CA ASP A 40 -1.34 -3.17 -6.42
C ASP A 40 -2.84 -2.94 -6.17
N LYS A 41 -3.53 -2.32 -7.14
CA LYS A 41 -4.98 -2.07 -7.06
C LYS A 41 -5.86 -3.33 -7.03
N ASN A 42 -5.31 -4.49 -7.40
CA ASN A 42 -6.01 -5.77 -7.40
C ASN A 42 -5.75 -6.55 -6.10
N GLY A 43 -4.88 -6.04 -5.22
CA GLY A 43 -4.46 -6.70 -3.99
C GLY A 43 -3.29 -7.67 -4.18
N GLU A 44 -2.67 -7.73 -5.35
CA GLU A 44 -1.47 -8.54 -5.57
C GLU A 44 -0.26 -7.90 -4.89
N GLN A 45 0.53 -8.74 -4.23
CA GLN A 45 1.71 -8.31 -3.48
C GLN A 45 2.99 -8.80 -4.13
N TYR A 46 3.99 -7.94 -4.19
CA TYR A 46 5.33 -8.27 -4.66
C TYR A 46 6.41 -7.47 -3.94
N VAL A 47 7.61 -8.05 -3.87
CA VAL A 47 8.78 -7.39 -3.30
C VAL A 47 9.46 -6.57 -4.39
N CYS A 48 9.85 -5.35 -4.05
CA CYS A 48 10.64 -4.46 -4.89
C CYS A 48 11.89 -4.02 -4.13
N GLU A 49 13.05 -4.14 -4.77
CA GLU A 49 14.32 -3.71 -4.18
C GLU A 49 14.33 -2.21 -3.93
N ARG A 50 15.01 -1.80 -2.85
CA ARG A 50 15.05 -0.40 -2.42
C ARG A 50 15.41 0.58 -3.54
N ASP A 51 16.52 0.33 -4.22
CA ASP A 51 17.09 1.27 -5.19
C ASP A 51 16.18 1.40 -6.41
N GLN A 52 15.55 0.29 -6.82
CA GLN A 52 14.55 0.30 -7.87
C GLN A 52 13.32 1.11 -7.44
N PHE A 53 12.78 0.85 -6.24
CA PHE A 53 11.60 1.56 -5.76
C PHE A 53 11.83 3.07 -5.63
N GLU A 54 12.93 3.48 -5.02
CA GLU A 54 13.23 4.89 -4.76
C GLU A 54 13.55 5.67 -6.05
N SER A 55 13.94 4.99 -7.14
CA SER A 55 14.14 5.63 -8.46
C SER A 55 12.87 5.72 -9.31
N GLU A 56 11.92 4.79 -9.14
CA GLU A 56 10.71 4.71 -9.96
C GLU A 56 9.47 5.35 -9.31
N TYR A 57 9.45 5.47 -7.98
CA TYR A 57 8.28 5.91 -7.22
C TYR A 57 8.54 7.17 -6.41
N GLU A 58 7.52 8.02 -6.35
CA GLU A 58 7.49 9.21 -5.50
C GLU A 58 6.31 9.17 -4.54
N LEU A 59 6.51 9.73 -3.34
CA LEU A 59 5.44 9.87 -2.36
C LEU A 59 4.37 10.84 -2.87
N VAL A 60 3.16 10.33 -3.06
CA VAL A 60 2.00 11.15 -3.41
C VAL A 60 1.56 11.95 -2.17
N LYS A 61 1.85 13.24 -2.15
CA LYS A 61 1.41 14.15 -1.08
C LYS A 61 -0.11 14.35 -1.14
N GLY A 62 -0.80 14.22 -0.01
CA GLY A 62 -2.19 14.66 0.14
C GLY A 62 -3.30 13.61 -0.01
N GLN A 63 -2.98 12.31 -0.11
CA GLN A 63 -3.98 11.25 -0.10
C GLN A 63 -3.99 10.50 1.24
N ILE A 64 -4.66 11.09 2.24
CA ILE A 64 -5.21 10.31 3.35
C ILE A 64 -6.68 10.11 3.02
N HIS A 65 -7.07 8.90 2.59
CA HIS A 65 -8.49 8.58 2.46
C HIS A 65 -9.08 8.27 3.85
N LEU A 66 -9.11 9.28 4.72
CA LEU A 66 -9.71 9.26 6.07
C LEU A 66 -11.21 8.87 6.05
N LYS A 67 -11.84 8.80 4.86
CA LYS A 67 -13.27 8.59 4.70
C LYS A 67 -13.79 7.26 5.24
N GLU A 68 -12.92 6.25 5.40
CA GLU A 68 -13.30 4.98 6.06
C GLU A 68 -13.05 4.99 7.58
N PHE A 69 -12.00 5.68 8.03
CA PHE A 69 -11.59 5.67 9.44
C PHE A 69 -12.59 6.38 10.37
N VAL A 70 -13.25 7.43 9.86
CA VAL A 70 -14.18 8.24 10.66
C VAL A 70 -15.58 7.59 10.72
N LYS A 71 -16.01 6.81 9.72
CA LYS A 71 -17.36 6.23 9.72
C LYS A 71 -17.57 5.12 10.75
N ASN A 72 -16.56 4.31 11.04
CA ASN A 72 -16.70 3.20 11.98
C ASN A 72 -16.47 3.61 13.45
N SER A 73 -15.76 4.71 13.71
CA SER A 73 -15.46 5.15 15.08
C SER A 73 -16.62 5.93 15.74
N PHE A 74 -17.43 6.66 14.95
CA PHE A 74 -18.53 7.48 15.48
C PHE A 74 -19.83 6.70 15.76
N SER A 75 -20.01 5.48 15.21
CA SER A 75 -21.17 4.63 15.52
C SER A 75 -21.11 4.10 16.96
N PHE A 76 -19.90 3.81 17.47
CA PHE A 76 -19.73 3.20 18.79
C PHE A 76 -19.92 4.18 19.95
N ILE A 77 -19.59 5.47 19.75
CA ILE A 77 -19.71 6.49 20.80
C ILE A 77 -21.18 6.82 21.10
N LYS A 78 -22.07 6.73 20.10
CA LYS A 78 -23.52 6.91 20.33
C LYS A 78 -24.15 5.78 21.15
N MET A 79 -23.56 4.58 21.23
CA MET A 79 -24.18 3.45 21.93
C MET A 79 -23.95 3.47 23.46
N LYS A 80 -22.99 4.27 23.96
CA LYS A 80 -22.64 4.32 25.40
C LYS A 80 -23.33 5.44 26.19
N LEU A 81 -24.04 6.36 25.52
CA LEU A 81 -24.76 7.48 26.13
C LEU A 81 -26.28 7.21 26.35
N TYR A 82 -26.81 6.09 25.83
CA TYR A 82 -28.24 5.73 25.96
C TYR A 82 -28.51 4.51 26.85
N LYS A 83 -27.50 4.02 27.58
CA LYS A 83 -27.69 3.03 28.64
C LYS A 83 -27.41 3.69 29.99
N THR A 84 -28.45 4.35 30.48
CA THR A 84 -28.72 4.57 31.91
C THR A 84 -28.94 3.22 32.59
#